data_AF-A0AAX3N0W2-F1
#
_entry.id   AF-A0AAX3N0W2-F1
#
_cell.length_a   1.000
_cell.length_b   1.000
_cell.length_c   1.000
_cell.angle_alpha   90.00
_cell.angle_beta   90.00
_cell.angle_gamma   90.00
#
_symmetry.space_group_name_H-M   'P 1'
#
loop_
_entity.id
_entity.type
_entity.pdbx_description
1 polymer ?
#
loop_
_entity_poly.entity_id
_entity_poly.type
_entity_poly.pdbx_seq_one_letter_code
_entity_poly.pdbx_strand_id
1 'polypeptide(L)'
;MSKKTNNLINIEQLRNDVSELCKYEVLFIKKSDALQYSLSTESPARLMKHGEVWQIAILDYLTEAEKLEAESHELGHLLVFYRPPGTVSLDTYEMFDDPLSGLIGRLNNAIPHKLLIDELKALYNIGSDLHIKLITESLGNIPDMIEREEKLGSKPYLQAIGVYLFDIARTNPTTINDISQVILQNRTVETTYKLSHKYLSKVELGQDMSTQRKNVSNFMEELGYKEDEHYFLD
;
A
#
# COMPACT_ATOMS: atom_id res chain seq x y z
N MET A 1 24.81 -24.43 16.34
CA MET A 1 23.42 -24.02 16.60
C MET A 1 23.43 -22.68 17.32
N SER A 2 23.12 -21.58 16.62
CA SER A 2 22.49 -20.36 17.17
C SER A 2 22.38 -19.33 16.03
N LYS A 3 21.27 -19.39 15.27
CA LYS A 3 20.89 -18.39 14.25
C LYS A 3 19.59 -17.67 14.62
N LYS A 4 19.06 -17.89 15.83
CA LYS A 4 17.75 -17.38 16.26
C LYS A 4 17.80 -16.01 16.97
N THR A 5 18.98 -15.46 17.24
CA THR A 5 19.11 -14.26 18.08
C THR A 5 19.15 -12.93 17.31
N ASN A 6 19.26 -12.94 15.97
CA ASN A 6 19.39 -11.70 15.18
C ASN A 6 18.07 -11.11 14.67
N ASN A 7 16.95 -11.84 14.70
CA ASN A 7 15.67 -11.30 14.19
C ASN A 7 14.84 -10.61 15.28
N LEU A 8 15.00 -11.00 16.56
CA LEU A 8 14.20 -10.44 17.66
C LEU A 8 14.63 -9.01 18.05
N ILE A 9 15.90 -8.66 17.83
CA ILE A 9 16.43 -7.32 18.15
C ILE A 9 15.84 -6.24 17.21
N ASN A 10 15.22 -6.65 16.10
CA ASN A 10 14.89 -5.75 15.01
C ASN A 10 13.43 -5.29 14.99
N ILE A 11 12.47 -6.16 15.31
CA ILE A 11 11.06 -5.76 15.41
C ILE A 11 10.77 -4.97 16.69
N GLU A 12 11.45 -5.28 17.80
CA GLU A 12 11.29 -4.50 19.04
C GLU A 12 11.77 -3.06 18.87
N GLN A 13 12.85 -2.84 18.11
CA GLN A 13 13.28 -1.49 17.77
C GLN A 13 12.23 -0.76 16.92
N LEU A 14 11.68 -1.43 15.89
CA LEU A 14 10.60 -0.86 15.08
C LEU A 14 9.37 -0.50 15.92
N ARG A 15 8.96 -1.40 16.83
CA ARG A 15 7.85 -1.18 17.76
C ARG A 15 8.08 0.03 18.65
N ASN A 16 9.30 0.20 19.17
CA ASN A 16 9.68 1.36 20.00
C ASN A 16 9.64 2.64 19.18
N ASP A 17 10.27 2.67 18.01
CA ASP A 17 10.31 3.84 17.14
C ASP A 17 8.90 4.30 16.73
N VAL A 18 8.01 3.36 16.39
CA VAL A 18 6.62 3.69 16.06
C VAL A 18 5.82 4.15 17.29
N SER A 19 6.09 3.58 18.48
CA SER A 19 5.44 3.99 19.74
C SER A 19 5.80 5.41 20.17
N GLU A 20 6.99 5.88 19.80
CA GLU A 20 7.39 7.29 20.01
C GLU A 20 6.61 8.25 19.10
N LEU A 21 6.07 7.77 17.97
CA LEU A 21 5.34 8.58 16.99
C LEU A 21 3.83 8.55 17.20
N CYS A 22 3.26 7.39 17.56
CA CYS A 22 1.83 7.21 17.71
C CYS A 22 1.47 6.05 18.65
N LYS A 23 0.21 6.03 19.11
CA LYS A 23 -0.34 4.89 19.86
C LYS A 23 -0.84 3.84 18.88
N TYR A 24 -0.49 2.58 19.10
CA TYR A 24 -1.04 1.46 18.35
C TYR A 24 -1.24 0.22 19.22
N GLU A 25 -2.04 -0.72 18.72
CA GLU A 25 -2.19 -2.07 19.27
C GLU A 25 -2.23 -3.11 18.15
N VAL A 26 -1.82 -4.34 18.46
CA VAL A 26 -1.84 -5.47 17.53
C VAL A 26 -2.92 -6.46 17.95
N LEU A 27 -3.80 -6.79 17.01
CA LEU A 27 -4.95 -7.68 17.20
C LEU A 27 -4.79 -8.93 16.32
N PHE A 28 -4.84 -10.11 16.93
CA PHE A 28 -4.87 -11.37 16.19
C PHE A 28 -6.32 -11.81 15.97
N ILE A 29 -6.72 -11.84 14.70
CA ILE A 29 -8.11 -12.04 14.26
C ILE A 29 -8.29 -13.46 13.75
N LYS A 30 -9.32 -14.15 14.25
CA LYS A 30 -9.71 -15.47 13.76
C LYS A 30 -10.21 -15.38 12.33
N LYS A 31 -9.97 -16.42 11.53
CA LYS A 31 -10.52 -16.51 10.17
C LYS A 31 -12.05 -16.32 10.09
N SER A 32 -12.79 -16.72 11.12
CA SER A 32 -14.25 -16.52 11.19
C SER A 32 -14.66 -15.05 11.23
N ASP A 33 -13.79 -14.18 11.74
CA ASP A 33 -14.08 -12.77 12.01
C ASP A 33 -13.39 -11.86 10.98
N ALA A 34 -12.59 -12.42 10.07
CA ALA A 34 -11.77 -11.73 9.09
C ALA A 34 -12.52 -10.65 8.31
N LEU A 35 -13.74 -10.93 7.86
CA LEU A 35 -14.54 -10.00 7.07
C LEU A 35 -14.90 -8.71 7.84
N GLN A 36 -15.11 -8.80 9.17
CA GLN A 36 -15.43 -7.64 10.00
C GLN A 36 -14.27 -6.65 10.06
N TYR A 37 -13.05 -7.15 9.89
CA TYR A 37 -11.81 -6.37 9.83
C TYR A 37 -11.33 -6.16 8.39
N SER A 38 -12.15 -6.54 7.40
CA SER A 38 -11.81 -6.48 5.97
C SER A 38 -10.47 -7.16 5.63
N LEU A 39 -10.23 -8.32 6.26
CA LEU A 39 -9.07 -9.18 6.03
C LEU A 39 -9.44 -10.34 5.09
N SER A 40 -8.47 -10.79 4.30
CA SER A 40 -8.61 -11.98 3.45
C SER A 40 -7.30 -12.77 3.38
N THR A 41 -7.29 -13.89 2.66
CA THR A 41 -6.06 -14.65 2.40
C THR A 41 -5.04 -13.86 1.58
N GLU A 42 -5.51 -12.95 0.74
CA GLU A 42 -4.72 -12.09 -0.15
C GLU A 42 -4.29 -10.78 0.55
N SER A 43 -4.96 -10.41 1.64
CA SER A 43 -4.67 -9.25 2.47
C SER A 43 -4.84 -9.62 3.94
N PRO A 44 -3.89 -10.39 4.53
CA PRO A 44 -4.07 -11.00 5.84
C PRO A 44 -3.77 -10.05 7.00
N ALA A 45 -3.34 -8.83 6.71
CA ALA A 45 -3.19 -7.75 7.68
C ALA A 45 -3.81 -6.44 7.16
N ARG A 46 -4.14 -5.56 8.10
CA ARG A 46 -4.70 -4.24 7.82
C ARG A 46 -4.45 -3.28 8.98
N LEU A 47 -4.06 -2.06 8.63
CA LEU A 47 -4.02 -0.91 9.52
C LEU A 47 -5.36 -0.15 9.54
N MET A 48 -5.87 0.18 10.72
CA MET A 48 -7.13 0.93 10.94
C MET A 48 -6.96 1.95 12.05
N LYS A 49 -7.63 3.10 11.97
CA LYS A 49 -7.60 4.13 13.02
C LYS A 49 -8.87 4.08 13.86
N HIS A 50 -8.74 3.91 15.17
CA HIS A 50 -9.85 3.94 16.13
C HIS A 50 -9.61 5.01 17.20
N GLY A 51 -10.18 6.21 16.98
CA GLY A 51 -9.89 7.37 17.83
C GLY A 51 -8.43 7.80 17.73
N GLU A 52 -7.73 7.83 18.86
CA GLU A 52 -6.29 8.16 18.92
C GLU A 52 -5.35 6.96 18.72
N VAL A 53 -5.88 5.74 18.59
CA VAL A 53 -5.09 4.51 18.55
C VAL A 53 -5.21 3.85 17.18
N TRP A 54 -4.07 3.45 16.61
CA TRP A 54 -4.03 2.61 15.43
C TRP A 54 -4.17 1.14 15.80
N GLN A 55 -5.02 0.41 15.09
CA GLN A 55 -5.19 -1.03 15.22
C GLN A 55 -4.55 -1.72 14.04
N ILE A 56 -3.62 -2.63 14.34
CA ILE A 56 -3.00 -3.54 13.37
C ILE A 56 -3.69 -4.88 13.52
N ALA A 57 -4.60 -5.21 12.61
CA ALA A 57 -5.32 -6.49 12.62
C ALA A 57 -4.60 -7.51 11.74
N ILE A 58 -4.32 -8.71 12.25
CA ILE A 58 -3.55 -9.76 11.57
C ILE A 58 -4.28 -11.10 11.72
N LEU A 59 -4.40 -11.88 10.63
CA LEU A 59 -5.02 -13.19 10.68
C LEU A 59 -4.21 -14.20 11.52
N ASP A 60 -4.88 -14.88 12.44
CA ASP A 60 -4.27 -15.75 13.45
C ASP A 60 -3.71 -17.07 12.90
N TYR A 61 -4.17 -17.50 11.72
CA TYR A 61 -3.71 -18.73 11.08
C TYR A 61 -2.32 -18.62 10.45
N LEU A 62 -1.81 -17.39 10.26
CA LEU A 62 -0.46 -17.17 9.75
C LEU A 62 0.59 -17.84 10.66
N THR A 63 1.69 -18.29 10.08
CA THR A 63 2.84 -18.73 10.87
C THR A 63 3.41 -17.58 11.70
N GLU A 64 4.14 -17.88 12.77
CA GLU A 64 4.75 -16.82 13.61
C GLU A 64 5.69 -15.91 12.81
N ALA A 65 6.39 -16.44 11.80
CA ALA A 65 7.23 -15.63 10.92
C ALA A 65 6.38 -14.67 10.06
N GLU A 66 5.30 -15.18 9.47
CA GLU A 66 4.37 -14.38 8.66
C GLU A 66 3.64 -13.32 9.48
N LYS A 67 3.26 -13.63 10.74
CA LYS A 67 2.67 -12.65 11.66
C LYS A 67 3.64 -11.50 11.95
N LEU A 68 4.89 -11.81 12.28
CA LEU A 68 5.91 -10.80 12.54
C LEU A 68 6.18 -9.93 11.31
N GLU A 69 6.21 -10.54 10.12
CA GLU A 69 6.40 -9.80 8.88
C GLU A 69 5.20 -8.91 8.56
N ALA A 70 3.98 -9.43 8.69
CA ALA A 70 2.74 -8.67 8.50
C ALA A 70 2.65 -7.50 9.49
N GLU A 71 2.94 -7.73 10.77
CA GLU A 71 3.02 -6.67 11.77
C GLU A 71 4.07 -5.61 11.40
N SER A 72 5.26 -6.04 10.99
CA SER A 72 6.33 -5.12 10.59
C SER A 72 5.95 -4.30 9.37
N HIS A 73 5.19 -4.86 8.44
CA HIS A 73 4.68 -4.16 7.27
C HIS A 73 3.71 -3.04 7.66
N GLU A 74 2.72 -3.34 8.51
CA GLU A 74 1.74 -2.35 8.98
C GLU A 74 2.39 -1.29 9.90
N LEU A 75 3.37 -1.67 10.73
CA LEU A 75 4.20 -0.73 11.46
C LEU A 75 5.04 0.15 10.51
N GLY A 76 5.51 -0.43 9.40
CA GLY A 76 6.21 0.30 8.34
C GLY A 76 5.35 1.41 7.73
N HIS A 77 4.06 1.16 7.51
CA HIS A 77 3.11 2.20 7.08
C HIS A 77 3.05 3.35 8.09
N LEU A 78 2.90 3.05 9.39
CA LEU A 78 2.88 4.09 10.45
C LEU A 78 4.19 4.86 10.52
N LEU A 79 5.33 4.16 10.41
CA LEU A 79 6.66 4.75 10.45
C LEU A 79 6.84 5.77 9.33
N VAL A 80 6.56 5.40 8.08
CA VAL A 80 6.74 6.30 6.93
C VAL A 80 5.66 7.38 6.85
N PHE A 81 4.50 7.16 7.48
CA PHE A 81 3.45 8.18 7.57
C PHE A 81 3.83 9.28 8.58
N TYR A 82 4.33 8.93 9.76
CA TYR A 82 4.59 9.89 10.84
C TYR A 82 6.00 10.49 10.86
N ARG A 83 7.01 9.84 10.25
CA ARG A 83 8.40 10.35 10.28
C ARG A 83 8.53 11.65 9.49
N PRO A 84 8.98 12.78 10.05
CA PRO A 84 9.02 14.05 9.32
C PRO A 84 10.09 14.12 8.21
N PRO A 85 9.77 14.71 7.03
CA PRO A 85 8.43 14.82 6.45
C PRO A 85 7.89 13.44 6.05
N GLY A 86 6.69 13.12 6.53
CA GLY A 86 6.05 11.83 6.29
C GLY A 86 5.67 11.64 4.83
N THR A 87 5.13 10.47 4.51
CA THR A 87 4.55 10.21 3.19
C THR A 87 3.20 10.89 3.05
N VAL A 88 2.95 11.48 1.89
CA VAL A 88 1.64 12.01 1.53
C VAL A 88 0.59 10.91 1.58
N SER A 89 -0.55 11.20 2.20
CA SER A 89 -1.72 10.33 2.20
C SER A 89 -2.95 11.11 1.75
N LEU A 90 -3.82 10.42 1.04
CA LEU A 90 -5.07 10.95 0.55
C LEU A 90 -6.21 10.57 1.49
N ASP A 91 -7.15 11.50 1.70
CA ASP A 91 -8.31 11.26 2.54
C ASP A 91 -9.28 10.28 1.87
N THR A 92 -9.71 9.29 2.64
CA THR A 92 -10.69 8.28 2.24
C THR A 92 -12.07 8.56 2.84
N TYR A 93 -12.17 9.46 3.83
CA TYR A 93 -13.37 9.70 4.63
C TYR A 93 -14.43 10.56 3.94
N GLU A 94 -14.05 11.50 3.09
CA GLU A 94 -15.03 12.33 2.36
C GLU A 94 -15.60 11.65 1.10
N MET A 95 -15.15 10.43 0.77
CA MET A 95 -15.41 9.79 -0.53
C MET A 95 -16.04 8.40 -0.45
N PHE A 96 -16.70 8.05 0.67
CA PHE A 96 -17.22 6.69 0.92
C PHE A 96 -18.34 6.19 -0.03
N ASP A 97 -18.88 7.05 -0.91
CA ASP A 97 -19.79 6.68 -2.00
C ASP A 97 -19.22 7.02 -3.40
N ASP A 98 -17.94 7.41 -3.48
CA ASP A 98 -17.31 7.82 -4.72
C ASP A 98 -16.59 6.64 -5.40
N PRO A 99 -16.82 6.41 -6.70
CA PRO A 99 -15.95 5.62 -7.55
C PRO A 99 -14.43 5.86 -7.38
N LEU A 100 -14.01 7.05 -6.91
CA LEU A 100 -12.62 7.38 -6.60
C LEU A 100 -12.04 6.64 -5.38
N SER A 101 -12.86 6.16 -4.45
CA SER A 101 -12.39 5.50 -3.21
C SER A 101 -11.41 4.34 -3.50
N GLY A 102 -11.70 3.55 -4.54
CA GLY A 102 -10.83 2.47 -4.99
C GLY A 102 -9.47 2.96 -5.52
N LEU A 103 -9.45 4.07 -6.27
CA LEU A 103 -8.22 4.68 -6.77
C LEU A 103 -7.39 5.25 -5.62
N ILE A 104 -8.02 5.98 -4.69
CA ILE A 104 -7.36 6.57 -3.52
C ILE A 104 -6.75 5.48 -2.65
N GLY A 105 -7.49 4.40 -2.38
CA GLY A 105 -6.95 3.25 -1.64
C GLY A 105 -5.71 2.67 -2.31
N ARG A 106 -5.67 2.61 -3.66
CA ARG A 106 -4.47 2.17 -4.38
C ARG A 106 -3.33 3.17 -4.32
N LEU A 107 -3.60 4.47 -4.32
CA LEU A 107 -2.57 5.50 -4.16
C LEU A 107 -1.93 5.44 -2.77
N ASN A 108 -2.75 5.33 -1.72
CA ASN A 108 -2.31 5.21 -0.33
C ASN A 108 -1.49 3.94 -0.06
N ASN A 109 -1.56 2.94 -0.94
CA ASN A 109 -0.70 1.75 -0.89
C ASN A 109 0.55 1.90 -1.76
N ALA A 110 0.38 2.27 -3.03
CA ALA A 110 1.45 2.30 -4.03
C ALA A 110 2.55 3.34 -3.75
N ILE A 111 2.18 4.47 -3.12
CA ILE A 111 3.13 5.52 -2.74
C ILE A 111 4.09 4.99 -1.65
N PRO A 112 3.61 4.54 -0.47
CA PRO A 112 4.50 4.15 0.61
C PRO A 112 5.13 2.75 0.47
N HIS A 113 4.52 1.77 -0.23
CA HIS A 113 4.99 0.37 -0.19
C HIS A 113 6.48 0.19 -0.51
N LYS A 114 6.98 0.76 -1.61
CA LYS A 114 8.41 0.62 -1.91
C LYS A 114 9.29 1.31 -0.86
N LEU A 115 8.86 2.48 -0.39
CA LEU A 115 9.60 3.28 0.58
C LEU A 115 9.68 2.56 1.93
N LEU A 116 8.56 2.02 2.43
CA LEU A 116 8.53 1.28 3.69
C LEU A 116 9.31 -0.03 3.58
N ILE A 117 9.24 -0.75 2.45
CA ILE A 117 10.01 -1.99 2.26
C ILE A 117 11.52 -1.71 2.34
N ASP A 118 11.97 -0.63 1.68
CA ASP A 118 13.37 -0.22 1.72
C ASP A 118 13.82 0.19 3.12
N GLU A 119 12.99 0.96 3.84
CA GLU A 119 13.25 1.37 5.23
C GLU A 119 13.30 0.19 6.20
N LEU A 120 12.31 -0.72 6.14
CA LEU A 120 12.27 -1.94 6.93
C LEU A 120 13.53 -2.76 6.71
N LYS A 121 13.98 -2.87 5.46
CA LYS A 121 15.20 -3.60 5.13
C LYS A 121 16.46 -2.87 5.60
N ALA A 122 16.55 -1.57 5.41
CA ALA A 122 17.76 -0.79 5.68
C ALA A 122 18.00 -0.58 7.18
N LEU A 123 16.95 -0.20 7.92
CA LEU A 123 17.09 0.18 9.33
C LEU A 123 16.86 -0.99 10.29
N TYR A 124 15.97 -1.91 9.91
CA TYR A 124 15.57 -3.01 10.79
C TYR A 124 15.97 -4.38 10.21
N ASN A 125 16.53 -4.48 9.01
CA ASN A 125 16.83 -5.76 8.37
C ASN A 125 15.61 -6.73 8.36
N ILE A 126 14.41 -6.16 8.21
CA ILE A 126 13.15 -6.90 8.08
C ILE A 126 12.79 -6.93 6.59
N GLY A 127 12.39 -8.11 6.10
CA GLY A 127 11.93 -8.30 4.73
C GLY A 127 10.43 -8.02 4.58
N SER A 128 9.93 -8.15 3.36
CA SER A 128 8.48 -8.09 3.07
C SER A 128 8.11 -9.17 2.05
N ASP A 129 8.65 -10.37 2.25
CA ASP A 129 8.52 -11.53 1.36
C ASP A 129 7.07 -12.01 1.22
N LEU A 130 6.31 -12.08 2.33
CA LEU A 130 4.88 -12.38 2.34
C LEU A 130 4.10 -11.34 1.53
N HIS A 131 4.31 -10.04 1.79
CA HIS A 131 3.62 -8.98 1.06
C HIS A 131 3.93 -9.05 -0.45
N ILE A 132 5.21 -9.12 -0.80
CA ILE A 132 5.68 -9.22 -2.19
C ILE A 132 5.08 -10.46 -2.88
N LYS A 133 5.03 -11.59 -2.18
CA LYS A 133 4.40 -12.81 -2.69
C LYS A 133 2.91 -12.58 -2.98
N LEU A 134 2.15 -12.08 -2.00
CA LEU A 134 0.70 -11.91 -2.13
C LEU A 134 0.32 -10.92 -3.24
N ILE A 135 0.99 -9.78 -3.33
CA ILE A 135 0.73 -8.82 -4.40
C ILE A 135 1.16 -9.37 -5.77
N THR A 136 2.20 -10.19 -5.85
CA THR A 136 2.62 -10.83 -7.11
C THR A 136 1.63 -11.90 -7.55
N GLU A 137 1.14 -12.74 -6.63
CA GLU A 137 0.14 -13.77 -6.91
C GLU A 137 -1.17 -13.16 -7.42
N SER A 138 -1.50 -11.93 -6.99
CA SER A 138 -2.68 -11.20 -7.47
C SER A 138 -2.65 -10.91 -8.98
N LEU A 139 -1.46 -10.85 -9.61
CA LEU A 139 -1.28 -10.49 -11.01
C LEU A 139 -2.06 -11.44 -11.95
N GLY A 140 -2.20 -12.70 -11.57
CA GLY A 140 -2.94 -13.70 -12.34
C GLY A 140 -4.43 -13.37 -12.50
N ASN A 141 -5.02 -12.61 -11.58
CA ASN A 141 -6.44 -12.25 -11.60
C ASN A 141 -6.72 -10.90 -12.27
N ILE A 142 -5.67 -10.10 -12.54
CA ILE A 142 -5.83 -8.73 -13.07
C ILE A 142 -6.48 -8.70 -14.47
N PRO A 143 -6.13 -9.58 -15.43
CA PRO A 143 -6.82 -9.61 -16.73
C PRO A 143 -8.35 -9.72 -16.61
N ASP A 144 -8.84 -10.62 -15.75
CA ASP A 144 -10.27 -10.81 -15.51
C ASP A 144 -10.91 -9.58 -14.86
N MET A 145 -10.17 -8.91 -13.96
CA MET A 145 -10.61 -7.64 -13.37
C MET A 145 -10.75 -6.55 -14.45
N ILE A 146 -9.77 -6.41 -15.35
CA ILE A 146 -9.82 -5.44 -16.45
C ILE A 146 -11.05 -5.70 -17.33
N GLU A 147 -11.25 -6.94 -17.76
CA GLU A 147 -12.40 -7.30 -18.61
C GLU A 147 -13.73 -6.98 -17.93
N ARG A 148 -13.85 -7.28 -16.63
CA ARG A 148 -15.06 -6.98 -15.85
C ARG A 148 -15.31 -5.49 -15.74
N GLU A 149 -14.33 -4.70 -15.34
CA GLU A 149 -14.51 -3.25 -15.13
C GLU A 149 -14.72 -2.51 -16.45
N GLU A 150 -14.16 -3.00 -17.56
CA GLU A 150 -14.45 -2.49 -18.90
C GLU A 150 -15.91 -2.73 -19.29
N LYS A 151 -16.46 -3.92 -19.03
CA LYS A 151 -17.89 -4.21 -19.25
C LYS A 151 -18.81 -3.36 -18.40
N LEU A 152 -18.40 -3.02 -17.17
CA LEU A 152 -19.13 -2.13 -16.27
C LEU A 152 -18.95 -0.65 -16.60
N GLY A 153 -18.00 -0.30 -17.48
CA GLY A 153 -17.69 1.08 -17.86
C GLY A 153 -17.05 1.90 -16.73
N SER A 154 -16.43 1.26 -15.72
CA SER A 154 -15.89 1.97 -14.56
C SER A 154 -14.47 2.45 -14.78
N LYS A 155 -14.33 3.68 -15.28
CA LYS A 155 -13.02 4.32 -15.48
C LYS A 155 -12.17 4.41 -14.21
N PRO A 156 -12.69 4.82 -13.03
CA PRO A 156 -11.90 4.93 -11.80
C PRO A 156 -11.32 3.58 -11.33
N TYR A 157 -12.06 2.47 -11.45
CA TYR A 157 -11.51 1.16 -11.13
C TYR A 157 -10.43 0.71 -12.12
N LEU A 158 -10.58 0.99 -13.41
CA LEU A 158 -9.51 0.73 -14.39
C LEU A 158 -8.25 1.56 -14.08
N GLN A 159 -8.40 2.81 -13.62
CA GLN A 159 -7.27 3.64 -13.17
C GLN A 159 -6.64 3.04 -11.90
N ALA A 160 -7.43 2.60 -10.93
CA ALA A 160 -6.96 1.92 -9.73
C ALA A 160 -6.14 0.66 -10.06
N ILE A 161 -6.56 -0.13 -11.07
CA ILE A 161 -5.78 -1.27 -11.57
C ILE A 161 -4.43 -0.83 -12.12
N GLY A 162 -4.38 0.27 -12.88
CA GLY A 162 -3.11 0.82 -13.39
C GLY A 162 -2.14 1.24 -12.29
N VAL A 163 -2.64 1.86 -11.21
CA VAL A 163 -1.84 2.18 -10.01
C VAL A 163 -1.38 0.90 -9.30
N TYR A 164 -2.25 -0.11 -9.23
CA TYR A 164 -1.90 -1.38 -8.58
C TYR A 164 -0.81 -2.14 -9.34
N LEU A 165 -0.86 -2.17 -10.67
CA LEU A 165 0.22 -2.74 -11.48
C LEU A 165 1.54 -1.98 -11.29
N PHE A 166 1.49 -0.65 -11.10
CA PHE A 166 2.68 0.13 -10.75
C PHE A 166 3.26 -0.28 -9.40
N ASP A 167 2.42 -0.48 -8.39
CA ASP A 167 2.83 -0.97 -7.07
C ASP A 167 3.53 -2.33 -7.16
N ILE A 168 2.92 -3.30 -7.85
CA ILE A 168 3.50 -4.65 -8.06
C ILE A 168 4.86 -4.54 -8.77
N ALA A 169 4.96 -3.75 -9.84
CA ALA A 169 6.21 -3.58 -10.59
C ALA A 169 7.32 -2.94 -9.73
N ARG A 170 6.97 -1.95 -8.90
CA ARG A 170 7.93 -1.19 -8.09
C ARG A 170 8.44 -2.02 -6.90
N THR A 171 7.58 -2.83 -6.30
CA THR A 171 7.90 -3.70 -5.15
C THR A 171 8.53 -5.02 -5.58
N ASN A 172 8.17 -5.55 -6.76
CA ASN A 172 8.76 -6.73 -7.35
C ASN A 172 9.13 -6.52 -8.84
N PRO A 173 10.35 -6.03 -9.14
CA PRO A 173 10.79 -5.73 -10.51
C PRO A 173 10.79 -6.93 -11.47
N THR A 174 10.74 -8.17 -10.95
CA THR A 174 10.71 -9.37 -11.82
C THR A 174 9.40 -9.52 -12.59
N THR A 175 8.35 -8.82 -12.16
CA THR A 175 7.00 -8.87 -12.76
C THR A 175 6.82 -7.92 -13.95
N ILE A 176 7.79 -7.05 -14.25
CA ILE A 176 7.68 -6.02 -15.29
C ILE A 176 7.31 -6.59 -16.66
N ASN A 177 7.88 -7.74 -17.04
CA ASN A 177 7.58 -8.37 -18.32
C ASN A 177 6.13 -8.86 -18.38
N ASP A 178 5.63 -9.48 -17.31
CA ASP A 178 4.25 -9.97 -17.26
C ASP A 178 3.25 -8.80 -17.26
N ILE A 179 3.54 -7.76 -16.49
CA ILE A 179 2.75 -6.51 -16.44
C ILE A 179 2.70 -5.84 -17.82
N SER A 180 3.79 -5.87 -18.58
CA SER A 180 3.82 -5.30 -19.94
C SER A 180 2.78 -5.93 -20.87
N GLN A 181 2.44 -7.20 -20.67
CA GLN A 181 1.40 -7.88 -21.46
C GLN A 181 0.00 -7.53 -20.95
N VAL A 182 -0.17 -7.41 -19.63
CA VAL A 182 -1.46 -7.08 -19.00
C VAL A 182 -1.91 -5.67 -19.35
N ILE A 183 -1.03 -4.68 -19.26
CA ILE A 183 -1.41 -3.27 -19.50
C ILE A 183 -1.90 -3.02 -20.93
N LEU A 184 -1.46 -3.80 -21.92
CA LEU A 184 -1.85 -3.66 -23.32
C LEU A 184 -3.32 -4.06 -23.58
N GLN A 185 -3.98 -4.70 -22.61
CA GLN A 185 -5.37 -5.11 -22.72
C GLN A 185 -6.34 -3.92 -22.61
N ASN A 186 -5.94 -2.82 -21.96
CA ASN A 186 -6.80 -1.67 -21.77
C ASN A 186 -6.04 -0.34 -21.71
N ARG A 187 -6.44 0.63 -22.54
CA ARG A 187 -5.75 1.93 -22.68
C ARG A 187 -5.77 2.77 -21.40
N THR A 188 -6.84 2.70 -20.59
CA THR A 188 -6.95 3.43 -19.33
C THR A 188 -5.95 2.90 -18.32
N VAL A 189 -5.85 1.57 -18.22
CA VAL A 189 -4.89 0.88 -17.36
C VAL A 189 -3.45 1.23 -17.80
N GLU A 190 -3.15 1.11 -19.09
CA GLU A 190 -1.84 1.45 -19.65
C GLU A 190 -1.43 2.89 -19.36
N THR A 191 -2.34 3.84 -19.61
CA THR A 191 -2.08 5.27 -19.39
C THR A 191 -1.82 5.54 -17.90
N THR A 192 -2.64 4.97 -17.02
CA THR A 192 -2.50 5.17 -15.58
C THR A 192 -1.22 4.56 -15.03
N TYR A 193 -0.84 3.37 -15.51
CA TYR A 193 0.45 2.75 -15.16
C TYR A 193 1.63 3.64 -15.54
N LYS A 194 1.63 4.19 -16.77
CA LYS A 194 2.69 5.10 -17.24
C LYS A 194 2.74 6.41 -16.43
N LEU A 195 1.59 6.99 -16.13
CA LEU A 195 1.50 8.20 -15.30
C LEU A 195 1.97 7.95 -13.87
N SER A 196 1.67 6.77 -13.31
CA SER A 196 2.15 6.36 -11.99
C SER A 196 3.68 6.34 -11.94
N HIS A 197 4.32 5.77 -12.96
CA HIS A 197 5.78 5.84 -13.13
C HIS A 197 6.30 7.28 -13.31
N LYS A 198 5.58 8.14 -14.05
CA LYS A 198 6.00 9.53 -14.30
C LYS A 198 5.95 10.41 -13.05
N TYR A 199 5.00 10.18 -12.15
CA TYR A 199 4.69 11.08 -11.04
C TYR A 199 4.87 10.46 -9.66
N LEU A 200 4.28 9.29 -9.40
CA LEU A 200 4.28 8.67 -8.06
C LEU A 200 5.66 8.11 -7.68
N SER A 201 6.47 7.68 -8.66
CA SER A 201 7.83 7.21 -8.42
C SER A 201 8.78 8.28 -7.85
N LYS A 202 8.44 9.57 -8.01
CA LYS A 202 9.22 10.72 -7.54
C LYS A 202 8.97 11.08 -6.07
N VAL A 203 8.01 10.41 -5.43
CA VAL A 203 7.75 10.56 -4.01
C VAL A 203 8.80 9.75 -3.25
N GLU A 204 9.53 10.44 -2.38
CA GLU A 204 10.66 9.92 -1.61
C GLU A 204 10.53 10.33 -0.13
N LEU A 205 11.08 9.53 0.78
CA LEU A 205 11.15 9.91 2.19
C LEU A 205 12.10 11.08 2.38
N GLY A 206 11.74 12.01 3.27
CA GLY A 206 12.55 13.23 3.47
C GLY A 206 12.23 14.35 2.48
N GLN A 207 11.46 14.08 1.42
CA GLN A 207 10.98 15.10 0.49
C GLN A 207 9.92 15.98 1.16
N ASP A 208 9.95 17.28 0.91
CA ASP A 208 8.97 18.21 1.47
C ASP A 208 7.54 17.87 1.04
N MET A 209 6.58 18.06 1.95
CA MET A 209 5.18 17.68 1.72
C MET A 209 4.56 18.41 0.53
N SER A 210 4.95 19.66 0.25
CA SER A 210 4.48 20.38 -0.94
C SER A 210 4.90 19.73 -2.24
N THR A 211 6.14 19.23 -2.34
CA THR A 211 6.63 18.50 -3.52
C THR A 211 5.95 17.14 -3.66
N GLN A 212 5.76 16.40 -2.56
CA GLN A 212 5.02 15.15 -2.58
C GLN A 212 3.57 15.36 -3.06
N ARG A 213 2.86 16.32 -2.45
CA ARG A 213 1.49 16.71 -2.86
C ARG A 213 1.44 17.14 -4.31
N LYS A 214 2.39 17.96 -4.79
CA LYS A 214 2.47 18.37 -6.21
C LYS A 214 2.62 17.19 -7.17
N ASN A 215 3.44 16.19 -6.83
CA ASN A 215 3.58 14.99 -7.66
C ASN A 215 2.24 14.23 -7.75
N VAL A 216 1.53 14.07 -6.63
CA VAL A 216 0.20 13.45 -6.61
C VAL A 216 -0.84 14.29 -7.36
N SER A 217 -0.87 15.61 -7.17
CA SER A 217 -1.79 16.50 -7.88
C SER A 217 -1.61 16.43 -9.39
N ASN A 218 -0.36 16.46 -9.88
CA ASN A 218 -0.08 16.32 -11.32
C ASN A 218 -0.54 14.96 -11.86
N PHE A 219 -0.40 13.89 -11.06
CA PHE A 219 -0.91 12.57 -11.44
C PHE A 219 -2.44 12.59 -11.56
N MET A 220 -3.14 13.15 -10.57
CA MET A 220 -4.60 13.25 -10.56
C MET A 220 -5.12 14.12 -11.72
N GLU A 221 -4.47 15.25 -11.99
CA GLU A 221 -4.79 16.14 -13.11
C GLU A 221 -4.71 15.43 -14.46
N GLU A 222 -3.63 14.67 -14.70
CA GLU A 222 -3.45 13.92 -15.95
C GLU A 222 -4.42 12.74 -16.10
N LEU A 223 -5.00 12.26 -14.99
CA LEU A 223 -6.12 11.31 -15.02
C LEU A 223 -7.48 11.98 -15.28
N GLY A 224 -7.54 13.31 -15.19
CA GLY A 224 -8.73 14.14 -15.42
C GLY A 224 -9.45 14.58 -14.14
N TYR A 225 -8.81 14.47 -12.97
CA TYR A 225 -9.33 14.92 -11.68
C TYR A 225 -8.79 16.32 -11.33
N LYS A 226 -9.61 17.21 -10.76
CA LYS A 226 -9.23 18.62 -10.53
C LYS A 226 -8.80 18.88 -9.09
N GLU A 227 -7.92 19.87 -8.90
CA GLU A 227 -7.29 20.27 -7.63
C GLU A 227 -8.27 20.85 -6.58
N ASP A 228 -9.50 21.23 -6.98
CA ASP A 228 -10.52 21.82 -6.09
C ASP A 228 -11.15 20.81 -5.10
N GLU A 229 -10.83 19.51 -5.25
CA GLU A 229 -11.17 18.48 -4.28
C GLU A 229 -9.99 18.34 -3.30
N HIS A 230 -10.23 18.56 -2.01
CA HIS A 230 -9.22 18.34 -0.97
C HIS A 230 -8.93 16.84 -0.86
N TYR A 231 -8.08 16.31 -1.74
CA TYR A 231 -7.72 14.89 -1.75
C TYR A 231 -6.83 14.49 -0.58
N PHE A 232 -6.16 15.44 0.07
CA PHE A 232 -5.09 15.15 1.01
C PHE A 232 -5.62 15.09 2.44
N LEU A 233 -5.17 14.07 3.17
CA LEU A 233 -5.34 14.03 4.61
C LEU A 233 -4.41 15.09 5.23
N ASP A 234 -4.98 15.95 6.08
CA ASP A 234 -4.25 16.97 6.83
C ASP A 234 -3.70 16.45 8.18
#